data_AF-A0AAD6Q3C3-F1
#
_entry.id   AF-A0AAD6Q3C3-F1
#
_cell.length_a   1.000
_cell.length_b   1.000
_cell.length_c   1.000
_cell.angle_alpha   90.00
_cell.angle_beta   90.00
_cell.angle_gamma   90.00
#
_symmetry.space_group_name_H-M   'P 1'
#
loop_
_entity.id
_entity.type
_entity.pdbx_description
1 polymer ?
#
loop_
_entity_poly.entity_id
_entity_poly.type
_entity_poly.pdbx_seq_one_letter_code
_entity_poly.pdbx_strand_id
1 'polypeptide(L)'
;MAKAAIKSHALALYSLAVIQFNGSGGSKTDKNLRAGVALCARASVLGHVDALRELGHCLQDGYGVPQNIVEGRRLLVQANAKELALSLRSMLTWKPQQQQQQQIEQQQNLHYACTVMGTAITVCPLLSDFGCNLLAREVHPASKFLREWFESRSGALDDGLRLCSHGGCGRPETRAHEFRRCSVCGTVNYCSRGCQALDWKARHKVECVPMDQWHGVLEDGGDMVEMEEGDEYVDNIVE
;
A
#
# COMPACT_ATOMS: atom_id res chain seq x y z
N MET A 1 20.22 28.34 -18.94
CA MET A 1 19.00 27.63 -18.50
C MET A 1 17.96 27.50 -19.63
N ALA A 2 17.41 28.61 -20.16
CA ALA A 2 16.35 28.59 -21.17
C ALA A 2 16.66 27.73 -22.42
N LYS A 3 17.88 27.85 -22.98
CA LYS A 3 18.32 27.03 -24.12
C LYS A 3 18.29 25.51 -23.86
N ALA A 4 18.57 25.08 -22.62
CA ALA A 4 18.49 23.67 -22.24
C ALA A 4 17.05 23.21 -22.04
N ALA A 5 16.19 24.06 -21.49
CA ALA A 5 14.76 23.79 -21.37
C ALA A 5 14.05 23.70 -22.73
N ILE A 6 14.45 24.51 -23.72
CA ILE A 6 13.99 24.41 -25.12
C ILE A 6 14.36 23.03 -25.70
N LYS A 7 15.53 22.50 -25.34
CA LYS A 7 15.97 21.14 -25.69
C LYS A 7 15.39 20.04 -24.79
N SER A 8 14.31 20.31 -24.06
CA SER A 8 13.63 19.34 -23.18
C SER A 8 14.54 18.74 -22.10
N HIS A 9 15.48 19.51 -21.56
CA HIS A 9 16.26 19.06 -20.41
C HIS A 9 15.42 19.16 -19.12
N ALA A 10 15.11 18.03 -18.49
CA ALA A 10 14.15 17.94 -17.40
C ALA A 10 14.48 18.86 -16.21
N LEU A 11 15.74 18.86 -15.74
CA LEU A 11 16.19 19.75 -14.65
C LEU A 11 16.04 21.23 -15.03
N ALA A 12 16.30 21.59 -16.28
CA ALA A 12 16.23 22.99 -16.71
C ALA A 12 14.78 23.47 -16.81
N LEU A 13 13.86 22.59 -17.26
CA LEU A 13 12.42 22.85 -17.22
C LEU A 13 11.93 23.03 -15.78
N TYR A 14 12.37 22.18 -14.86
CA TYR A 14 12.01 22.31 -13.45
C TYR A 14 12.55 23.59 -12.81
N SER A 15 13.81 23.95 -13.06
CA SER A 15 14.37 25.23 -12.59
C SER A 15 13.59 26.44 -13.12
N LEU A 16 13.16 26.42 -14.38
CA LEU A 16 12.29 27.47 -14.91
C LEU A 16 10.92 27.47 -14.24
N ALA A 17 10.34 26.32 -13.91
CA ALA A 17 9.08 26.24 -13.18
C ALA A 17 9.16 26.95 -11.82
N VAL A 18 10.23 26.69 -11.07
CA VAL A 18 10.51 27.36 -9.79
C VAL A 18 10.62 28.88 -9.96
N ILE A 19 11.29 29.33 -11.03
CA ILE A 19 11.38 30.75 -11.36
C ILE A 19 9.98 31.36 -11.61
N GLN A 20 9.11 30.64 -12.32
CA GLN A 20 7.73 31.09 -12.59
C GLN A 20 6.86 31.14 -11.32
N PHE A 21 7.03 30.18 -10.40
CA PHE A 21 6.33 30.18 -9.11
C PHE A 21 6.79 31.31 -8.20
N ASN A 22 8.10 31.59 -8.20
CA ASN A 22 8.69 32.61 -7.35
C ASN A 22 8.57 34.02 -7.94
N GLY A 23 8.38 34.15 -9.26
CA GLY A 23 8.40 35.42 -9.98
C GLY A 23 9.81 36.00 -10.08
N SER A 24 10.86 35.17 -10.03
CA SER A 24 12.26 35.61 -10.00
C SER A 24 12.90 35.78 -11.39
N GLY A 25 12.10 35.69 -12.46
CA GLY A 25 12.55 35.80 -13.86
C GLY A 25 12.33 37.17 -14.50
N GLY A 26 11.88 38.15 -13.71
CA GLY A 26 11.51 39.50 -14.14
C GLY A 26 11.38 40.45 -12.93
N SER A 27 10.32 41.25 -12.88
CA SER A 27 9.97 42.02 -11.69
C SER A 27 9.41 41.11 -10.59
N LYS A 28 9.51 41.47 -9.30
CA LYS A 28 9.04 40.66 -8.15
C LYS A 28 7.54 40.28 -8.20
N THR A 29 6.76 40.91 -9.08
CA THR A 29 5.33 40.68 -9.30
C THR A 29 5.02 39.71 -10.44
N ASP A 30 6.01 39.23 -11.20
CA ASP A 30 5.84 38.38 -12.39
C ASP A 30 5.64 36.89 -12.06
N LYS A 31 4.87 36.58 -11.01
CA LYS A 31 4.50 35.18 -10.74
C LYS A 31 3.53 34.68 -11.80
N ASN A 32 3.89 33.62 -12.50
CA ASN A 32 3.01 32.96 -13.44
C ASN A 32 2.83 31.49 -13.05
N LEU A 33 1.88 31.26 -12.14
CA LEU A 33 1.64 29.93 -11.59
C LEU A 33 1.26 28.92 -12.67
N ARG A 34 0.43 29.32 -13.65
CA ARG A 34 0.03 28.45 -14.76
C ARG A 34 1.23 28.01 -15.59
N ALA A 35 2.15 28.93 -15.90
CA ALA A 35 3.38 28.61 -16.61
C ALA A 35 4.30 27.69 -15.78
N GLY A 36 4.41 27.94 -14.47
CA GLY A 36 5.12 27.06 -13.53
C GLY A 36 4.58 25.64 -13.56
N VAL A 37 3.26 25.46 -13.42
CA VAL A 37 2.64 24.13 -13.46
C VAL A 37 2.85 23.45 -14.81
N ALA A 38 2.71 24.16 -15.92
CA ALA A 38 2.95 23.61 -17.25
C ALA A 38 4.40 23.13 -17.44
N LEU A 39 5.37 23.87 -16.90
CA LEU A 39 6.79 23.48 -16.92
C LEU A 39 7.05 22.27 -16.02
N CYS A 40 6.45 22.20 -14.82
CA CYS A 40 6.51 21.01 -13.96
C CYS A 40 5.93 19.78 -14.66
N ALA A 41 4.76 19.91 -15.29
CA ALA A 41 4.14 18.82 -16.04
C ALA A 41 5.08 18.30 -17.14
N ARG A 42 5.69 19.19 -17.94
CA ARG A 42 6.67 18.81 -18.96
C ARG A 42 7.91 18.13 -18.38
N ALA A 43 8.48 18.66 -17.29
CA ALA A 43 9.63 18.06 -16.62
C ALA A 43 9.31 16.68 -16.02
N SER A 44 8.09 16.50 -15.49
CA SER A 44 7.63 15.23 -14.92
C SER A 44 7.48 14.12 -15.96
N VAL A 45 7.00 14.45 -17.17
CA VAL A 45 6.92 13.53 -18.31
C VAL A 45 8.32 13.04 -18.73
N LEU A 46 9.33 13.88 -18.57
CA LEU A 46 10.73 13.55 -18.82
C LEU A 46 11.41 12.81 -17.65
N GLY A 47 10.65 12.45 -16.62
CA GLY A 47 11.13 11.65 -15.50
C GLY A 47 11.68 12.44 -14.30
N HIS A 48 11.57 13.77 -14.27
CA HIS A 48 12.01 14.55 -13.12
C HIS A 48 11.08 14.34 -11.92
N VAL A 49 11.60 13.71 -10.86
CA VAL A 49 10.80 13.30 -9.70
C VAL A 49 10.29 14.51 -8.90
N ASP A 50 11.11 15.54 -8.67
CA ASP A 50 10.65 16.70 -7.91
C ASP A 50 9.56 17.49 -8.66
N ALA A 51 9.68 17.67 -9.97
CA ALA A 51 8.64 18.28 -10.79
C ALA A 51 7.30 17.52 -10.73
N LEU A 52 7.36 16.18 -10.68
CA LEU A 52 6.18 15.34 -10.47
C LEU A 52 5.55 15.58 -9.09
N ARG A 53 6.39 15.72 -8.05
CA ARG A 53 5.94 16.02 -6.68
C ARG A 53 5.28 17.39 -6.60
N GLU A 54 5.91 18.41 -7.19
CA GLU A 54 5.35 19.77 -7.27
C GLU A 54 4.02 19.81 -8.01
N LEU A 55 3.89 19.07 -9.12
CA LEU A 55 2.61 18.96 -9.83
C LEU A 55 1.52 18.34 -8.93
N GLY A 56 1.89 17.33 -8.13
CA GLY A 56 1.00 16.72 -7.14
C GLY A 56 0.49 17.72 -6.08
N HIS A 57 1.38 18.58 -5.56
CA HIS A 57 0.98 19.67 -4.65
C HIS A 57 0.11 20.71 -5.35
N CYS A 58 0.45 21.13 -6.57
CA CYS A 58 -0.33 22.11 -7.32
C CYS A 58 -1.77 21.64 -7.55
N LEU A 59 -1.98 20.35 -7.85
CA LEU A 59 -3.33 19.77 -7.99
C LEU A 59 -4.08 19.66 -6.66
N GLN A 60 -3.40 19.34 -5.56
CA GLN A 60 -4.06 19.29 -4.26
C GLN A 60 -4.51 20.67 -3.77
N ASP A 61 -3.72 21.70 -4.01
CA ASP A 61 -3.99 23.03 -3.47
C ASP A 61 -4.71 23.94 -4.47
N GLY A 62 -4.92 23.50 -5.71
CA GLY A 62 -5.45 24.33 -6.79
C GLY A 62 -4.49 25.46 -7.20
N TYR A 63 -3.19 25.25 -7.00
CA TYR A 63 -2.15 26.27 -7.21
C TYR A 63 -1.77 26.35 -8.68
N GLY A 64 -2.30 27.35 -9.40
CA GLY A 64 -2.04 27.56 -10.83
C GLY A 64 -2.79 26.59 -11.76
N VAL A 65 -3.57 25.65 -11.23
CA VAL A 65 -4.42 24.69 -11.94
C VAL A 65 -5.70 24.41 -11.14
N PRO A 66 -6.79 23.92 -11.77
CA PRO A 66 -7.96 23.45 -11.03
C PRO A 66 -7.59 22.38 -10.01
N GLN A 67 -8.20 22.46 -8.83
CA GLN A 67 -7.97 21.50 -7.76
C GLN A 67 -8.46 20.10 -8.19
N ASN A 68 -7.60 19.10 -8.01
CA ASN A 68 -7.90 17.70 -8.17
C ASN A 68 -7.12 16.89 -7.12
N ILE A 69 -7.75 16.70 -5.95
CA ILE A 69 -7.14 16.02 -4.80
C ILE A 69 -6.75 14.58 -5.14
N VAL A 70 -7.61 13.87 -5.87
CA VAL A 70 -7.41 12.45 -6.19
C VAL A 70 -6.17 12.29 -7.06
N GLU A 71 -6.08 13.07 -8.13
CA GLU A 71 -4.92 13.03 -9.02
C GLU A 71 -3.66 13.55 -8.34
N GLY A 72 -3.76 14.63 -7.55
CA GLY A 72 -2.62 15.17 -6.82
C GLY A 72 -1.99 14.16 -5.85
N ARG A 73 -2.83 13.45 -5.07
CA ARG A 73 -2.37 12.34 -4.22
C ARG A 73 -1.75 11.21 -5.02
N ARG A 74 -2.32 10.88 -6.18
CA ARG A 74 -1.79 9.84 -7.07
C ARG A 74 -0.37 10.17 -7.53
N LEU A 75 -0.12 11.41 -7.96
CA LEU A 75 1.20 11.86 -8.39
C LEU A 75 2.22 11.90 -7.25
N LEU A 76 1.82 12.26 -6.04
CA LEU A 76 2.72 12.23 -4.87
C LEU A 76 3.18 10.80 -4.53
N VAL A 77 2.25 9.84 -4.52
CA VAL A 77 2.62 8.42 -4.32
C VAL A 77 3.56 7.94 -5.43
N GLN A 78 3.29 8.35 -6.68
CA GLN A 78 4.15 8.02 -7.81
C GLN A 78 5.56 8.64 -7.68
N ALA A 79 5.67 9.89 -7.21
CA ALA A 79 6.96 10.55 -6.97
C ALA A 79 7.77 9.82 -5.90
N ASN A 80 7.15 9.47 -4.78
CA ASN A 80 7.80 8.72 -3.70
C ASN A 80 8.29 7.34 -4.17
N ALA A 81 7.47 6.64 -4.95
CA ALA A 81 7.86 5.34 -5.51
C ALA A 81 9.06 5.45 -6.46
N LYS A 82 9.10 6.48 -7.32
CA LYS A 82 10.24 6.75 -8.21
C LYS A 82 11.51 7.10 -7.43
N GLU A 83 11.40 7.92 -6.40
CA GLU A 83 12.52 8.28 -5.53
C GLU A 83 13.11 7.07 -4.82
N LEU A 84 12.25 6.23 -4.22
CA LEU A 84 12.66 4.98 -3.59
C LEU A 84 13.37 4.05 -4.59
N ALA A 85 12.84 3.90 -5.80
CA ALA A 85 13.46 3.08 -6.83
C ALA A 85 14.87 3.59 -7.22
N LEU A 86 15.05 4.91 -7.32
CA LEU A 86 16.36 5.52 -7.58
C LEU A 86 17.35 5.30 -6.43
N SER A 87 16.90 5.47 -5.19
CA SER A 87 17.73 5.22 -3.99
C SER A 87 18.14 3.76 -3.87
N LEU A 88 17.20 2.83 -4.08
CA LEU A 88 17.49 1.39 -4.10
C LEU A 88 18.50 1.04 -5.19
N ARG A 89 18.33 1.58 -6.40
CA ARG A 89 19.30 1.39 -7.48
C ARG A 89 20.69 1.89 -7.08
N SER A 90 20.78 3.08 -6.49
CA SER A 90 22.05 3.65 -6.03
C SER A 90 22.72 2.73 -5.01
N MET A 91 21.97 2.22 -4.04
CA MET A 91 22.50 1.27 -3.03
C MET A 91 22.96 -0.04 -3.67
N LEU A 92 22.20 -0.59 -4.62
CA LEU A 92 22.56 -1.84 -5.32
C LEU A 92 23.77 -1.67 -6.26
N THR A 93 23.98 -0.46 -6.80
CA THR A 93 25.16 -0.15 -7.62
C THR A 93 26.37 0.29 -6.80
N TRP A 94 26.19 0.56 -5.51
CA TRP A 94 27.28 0.96 -4.63
C TRP A 94 28.16 -0.25 -4.32
N LYS A 95 29.38 -0.24 -4.87
CA LYS A 95 30.44 -1.19 -4.53
C LYS A 95 31.36 -0.53 -3.50
N PRO A 96 31.68 -1.20 -2.37
CA PRO A 96 32.75 -0.75 -1.48
C PRO A 96 34.09 -0.74 -2.23
N GLN A 97 34.94 0.25 -1.93
CA GLN A 97 36.15 0.61 -2.67
C GLN A 97 37.30 -0.44 -2.64
N GLN A 98 37.07 -1.70 -2.26
CA GLN A 98 38.13 -2.71 -2.10
C GLN A 98 38.06 -3.93 -3.03
N GLN A 99 37.11 -4.05 -3.96
CA GLN A 99 37.10 -5.17 -4.92
C GLN A 99 36.81 -4.71 -6.34
N GLN A 100 37.83 -4.10 -6.96
CA GLN A 100 37.89 -3.86 -8.39
C GLN A 100 38.79 -4.90 -9.08
N GLN A 101 38.54 -6.18 -8.86
CA GLN A 101 39.02 -7.21 -9.78
C GLN A 101 38.19 -8.49 -9.58
N GLN A 102 37.77 -9.09 -10.69
CA GLN A 102 37.06 -10.38 -10.81
C GLN A 102 35.52 -10.32 -10.65
N GLN A 103 34.81 -10.08 -11.75
CA GLN A 103 34.24 -11.17 -12.57
C GLN A 103 33.32 -10.60 -13.66
N ILE A 104 33.67 -10.94 -14.90
CA ILE A 104 32.91 -10.68 -16.13
C ILE A 104 31.89 -11.80 -16.40
N GLU A 105 31.61 -12.72 -15.46
CA GLU A 105 30.81 -13.94 -15.74
C GLU A 105 29.61 -14.19 -14.81
N GLN A 106 28.91 -13.16 -14.32
CA GLN A 106 27.57 -13.34 -13.72
C GLN A 106 26.56 -12.28 -14.16
N GLN A 107 26.67 -11.79 -15.41
CA GLN A 107 25.67 -10.91 -16.04
C GLN A 107 24.45 -11.68 -16.57
N GLN A 108 23.82 -12.50 -15.72
CA GLN A 108 22.51 -13.10 -16.00
C GLN A 108 21.68 -13.13 -14.72
N ASN A 109 21.20 -11.98 -14.22
CA ASN A 109 19.93 -11.90 -13.44
C ASN A 109 19.47 -10.53 -12.91
N LEU A 110 19.89 -9.39 -13.49
CA LEU A 110 19.25 -8.10 -13.16
C LEU A 110 18.53 -7.52 -14.39
N HIS A 111 17.68 -8.36 -14.97
CA HIS A 111 16.62 -7.92 -15.88
C HIS A 111 15.35 -7.71 -15.04
N TYR A 112 15.27 -6.61 -14.29
CA TYR A 112 13.98 -6.17 -13.75
C TYR A 112 13.48 -4.95 -14.52
N ALA A 113 12.93 -5.31 -15.68
CA ALA A 113 12.26 -4.48 -16.63
C ALA A 113 11.01 -3.84 -16.01
N CYS A 114 11.04 -2.51 -15.93
CA CYS A 114 9.90 -1.73 -16.37
C CYS A 114 9.76 -1.96 -17.88
N THR A 115 8.98 -2.96 -18.32
CA THR A 115 8.15 -2.99 -19.55
C THR A 115 7.42 -4.35 -19.65
N VAL A 116 6.13 -4.24 -19.98
CA VAL A 116 5.14 -5.24 -20.40
C VAL A 116 5.71 -6.52 -21.03
N MET A 117 5.41 -7.69 -20.46
CA MET A 117 4.80 -8.86 -21.11
C MET A 117 4.59 -10.00 -20.10
N GLY A 118 3.48 -10.73 -20.27
CA GLY A 118 2.94 -11.71 -19.33
C GLY A 118 3.91 -12.79 -18.85
N THR A 119 4.27 -12.73 -17.59
CA THR A 119 4.47 -13.87 -16.69
C THR A 119 4.09 -13.40 -15.28
N ALA A 120 3.59 -14.31 -14.43
CA ALA A 120 2.96 -13.99 -13.16
C ALA A 120 3.94 -13.39 -12.14
N ILE A 121 4.22 -12.10 -12.28
CA ILE A 121 4.82 -11.29 -11.24
C ILE A 121 3.71 -11.07 -10.23
N THR A 122 3.84 -11.68 -9.05
CA THR A 122 3.06 -11.28 -7.89
C THR A 122 3.36 -9.78 -7.73
N VAL A 123 2.39 -8.90 -7.95
CA VAL A 123 2.54 -7.44 -7.82
C VAL A 123 2.08 -7.03 -6.43
N CYS A 124 2.76 -6.08 -5.76
CA CYS A 124 2.25 -5.44 -4.55
C CYS A 124 0.89 -4.79 -4.87
N PRO A 125 -0.26 -5.40 -4.48
CA PRO A 125 -1.55 -4.99 -5.00
C PRO A 125 -1.99 -3.61 -4.50
N LEU A 126 -1.38 -3.10 -3.42
CA LEU A 126 -1.74 -1.81 -2.84
C LEU A 126 -1.26 -0.61 -3.67
N LEU A 127 -0.19 -0.77 -4.46
CA LEU A 127 0.39 0.33 -5.24
C LEU A 127 0.11 0.23 -6.74
N SER A 128 -0.47 -0.89 -7.20
CA SER A 128 -0.86 -1.08 -8.61
C SER A 128 -1.84 0.00 -9.06
N ASP A 129 -2.73 0.45 -8.17
CA ASP A 129 -3.74 1.46 -8.46
C ASP A 129 -3.11 2.86 -8.69
N PHE A 130 -1.84 3.01 -8.30
CA PHE A 130 -1.02 4.19 -8.53
C PHE A 130 -0.06 4.04 -9.72
N GLY A 131 -0.14 2.94 -10.48
CA GLY A 131 0.75 2.63 -11.59
C GLY A 131 2.14 2.13 -11.15
N CYS A 132 2.30 1.79 -9.87
CA CYS A 132 3.54 1.31 -9.29
C CYS A 132 3.47 -0.21 -9.08
N ASN A 133 3.98 -0.95 -10.05
CA ASN A 133 4.10 -2.41 -9.94
C ASN A 133 5.40 -2.75 -9.20
N LEU A 134 5.37 -2.68 -7.86
CA LEU A 134 6.43 -3.29 -7.06
C LEU A 134 6.25 -4.80 -7.07
N LEU A 135 7.35 -5.55 -7.04
CA LEU A 135 7.32 -6.98 -6.76
C LEU A 135 6.54 -7.21 -5.47
N ALA A 136 5.55 -8.10 -5.49
CA ALA A 136 4.87 -8.50 -4.29
C ALA A 136 5.92 -9.11 -3.40
N ARG A 137 5.84 -8.72 -2.13
CA ARG A 137 6.65 -9.29 -1.09
C ARG A 137 6.46 -10.81 -1.13
N GLU A 138 7.54 -11.54 -1.40
CA GLU A 138 7.54 -12.98 -1.22
C GLU A 138 7.06 -13.28 0.21
N VAL A 139 6.16 -14.27 0.34
CA VAL A 139 5.65 -14.66 1.66
C VAL A 139 6.85 -15.11 2.48
N HIS A 140 7.09 -14.44 3.61
CA HIS A 140 8.25 -14.71 4.43
C HIS A 140 8.25 -16.21 4.83
N PRO A 141 9.39 -16.93 4.75
CA PRO A 141 9.43 -18.36 5.05
C PRO A 141 8.82 -18.71 6.42
N ALA A 142 9.02 -17.85 7.43
CA ALA A 142 8.38 -18.01 8.74
C ALA A 142 6.84 -17.92 8.68
N SER A 143 6.27 -17.02 7.87
CA SER A 143 4.81 -16.92 7.69
C SER A 143 4.24 -18.16 6.99
N LYS A 144 5.00 -18.74 6.04
CA LYS A 144 4.64 -20.00 5.38
C LYS A 144 4.69 -21.16 6.38
N PHE A 145 5.79 -21.30 7.10
CA PHE A 145 5.97 -22.29 8.14
C PHE A 145 4.88 -22.23 9.20
N LEU A 146 4.60 -21.05 9.77
CA LEU A 146 3.58 -20.91 10.82
C LEU A 146 2.22 -21.36 10.34
N ARG A 147 1.82 -20.98 9.13
CA ARG A 147 0.55 -21.42 8.55
C ARG A 147 0.52 -22.94 8.37
N GLU A 148 1.54 -23.53 7.76
CA GLU A 148 1.63 -24.99 7.58
C GLU A 148 1.65 -25.74 8.92
N TRP A 149 2.33 -25.20 9.92
CA TRP A 149 2.38 -25.72 11.29
C TRP A 149 1.00 -25.69 11.97
N PHE A 150 0.28 -24.56 11.88
CA PHE A 150 -1.07 -24.43 12.44
C PHE A 150 -2.11 -25.26 11.67
N GLU A 151 -1.95 -25.44 10.36
CA GLU A 151 -2.84 -26.26 9.52
C GLU A 151 -2.59 -27.78 9.68
N SER A 152 -1.35 -28.20 9.98
CA SER A 152 -0.96 -29.62 10.06
C SER A 152 -1.35 -30.35 11.35
N ARG A 153 -2.02 -29.68 12.30
CA ARG A 153 -2.63 -30.30 13.50
C ARG A 153 -1.70 -31.20 14.35
N SER A 154 -0.45 -30.78 14.57
CA SER A 154 0.38 -31.29 15.68
C SER A 154 0.30 -30.45 16.96
N GLY A 155 -0.50 -29.38 16.96
CA GLY A 155 -0.85 -28.62 18.16
C GLY A 155 -2.30 -28.18 18.04
N ALA A 156 -3.18 -28.75 18.85
CA ALA A 156 -4.48 -28.16 19.07
C ALA A 156 -4.24 -26.70 19.50
N LEU A 157 -4.85 -25.74 18.79
CA LEU A 157 -5.04 -24.42 19.36
C LEU A 157 -5.93 -24.65 20.59
N ASP A 158 -5.32 -24.68 21.77
CA ASP A 158 -6.06 -24.46 23.00
C ASP A 158 -6.94 -23.21 22.78
N ASP A 159 -8.23 -23.34 23.10
CA ASP A 159 -9.21 -22.26 23.17
C ASP A 159 -9.48 -21.42 21.90
N GLY A 160 -9.75 -22.07 20.75
CA GLY A 160 -10.50 -21.44 19.65
C GLY A 160 -9.81 -20.27 18.94
N LEU A 161 -8.50 -20.10 19.16
CA LEU A 161 -7.63 -19.12 18.52
C LEU A 161 -7.56 -19.34 16.99
N ARG A 162 -7.52 -18.25 16.22
CA ARG A 162 -7.63 -18.30 14.75
C ARG A 162 -6.40 -17.75 14.03
N LEU A 163 -6.21 -18.16 12.77
CA LEU A 163 -5.26 -17.52 11.87
C LEU A 163 -5.88 -16.33 11.15
N CYS A 164 -5.06 -15.35 10.80
CA CYS A 164 -5.43 -14.30 9.85
C CYS A 164 -5.77 -14.93 8.49
N SER A 165 -6.94 -14.61 7.93
CA SER A 165 -7.44 -15.18 6.68
C SER A 165 -6.66 -14.74 5.43
N HIS A 166 -5.80 -13.72 5.54
CA HIS A 166 -4.87 -13.37 4.48
C HIS A 166 -3.73 -14.41 4.39
N GLY A 167 -3.71 -15.20 3.32
CA GLY A 167 -2.77 -16.32 3.15
C GLY A 167 -1.28 -15.95 3.19
N GLY A 168 -0.92 -14.69 2.94
CA GLY A 168 0.45 -14.20 3.06
C GLY A 168 0.87 -13.77 4.48
N CYS A 169 -0.06 -13.73 5.44
CA CYS A 169 0.21 -13.22 6.79
C CYS A 169 0.79 -14.29 7.72
N GLY A 170 0.08 -15.41 7.87
CA GLY A 170 0.46 -16.50 8.80
C GLY A 170 0.46 -16.12 10.29
N ARG A 171 -0.21 -15.01 10.67
CA ARG A 171 -0.27 -14.57 12.07
C ARG A 171 -1.41 -15.29 12.81
N PRO A 172 -1.14 -15.98 13.92
CA PRO A 172 -2.17 -16.52 14.82
C PRO A 172 -2.66 -15.44 15.80
N GLU A 173 -3.89 -15.59 16.26
CA GLU A 173 -4.40 -14.88 17.43
C GLU A 173 -3.56 -15.25 18.66
N THR A 174 -3.28 -14.24 19.50
CA THR A 174 -2.65 -14.47 20.81
C THR A 174 -3.69 -14.51 21.93
N ARG A 175 -4.91 -14.02 21.65
CA ARG A 175 -6.07 -13.99 22.53
C ARG A 175 -7.32 -14.28 21.72
N ALA A 176 -8.30 -14.96 22.30
CA ALA A 176 -9.56 -15.24 21.63
C ALA A 176 -10.20 -13.94 21.12
N HIS A 177 -10.64 -13.96 19.85
CA HIS A 177 -11.32 -12.84 19.20
C HIS A 177 -10.51 -11.53 19.08
N GLU A 178 -9.17 -11.62 19.09
CA GLU A 178 -8.29 -10.48 18.81
C GLU A 178 -8.49 -9.95 17.37
N PHE A 179 -8.80 -10.83 16.41
CA PHE A 179 -8.89 -10.44 15.01
C PHE A 179 -10.27 -9.93 14.63
N ARG A 180 -10.28 -8.90 13.76
CA ARG A 180 -11.52 -8.31 13.27
C ARG A 180 -12.14 -9.19 12.19
N ARG A 181 -13.43 -9.50 12.35
CA ARG A 181 -14.23 -10.19 11.33
C ARG A 181 -14.56 -9.28 10.15
N CYS A 182 -14.72 -9.86 8.96
CA CYS A 182 -15.34 -9.14 7.85
C CYS A 182 -16.76 -8.72 8.23
N SER A 183 -17.09 -7.44 8.08
CA SER A 183 -18.39 -6.90 8.47
C SER A 183 -19.56 -7.38 7.59
N VAL A 184 -19.27 -7.97 6.42
CA VAL A 184 -20.30 -8.45 5.48
C VAL A 184 -20.62 -9.92 5.75
N CYS A 185 -19.62 -10.80 5.67
CA CYS A 185 -19.84 -12.24 5.82
C CYS A 185 -19.63 -12.76 7.23
N GLY A 186 -18.89 -12.07 8.10
CA GLY A 186 -18.54 -12.54 9.45
C GLY A 186 -17.66 -13.80 9.52
N THR A 187 -17.33 -14.46 8.40
CA THR A 187 -16.63 -15.76 8.38
C THR A 187 -15.11 -15.65 8.47
N VAL A 188 -14.52 -14.66 7.82
CA VAL A 188 -13.06 -14.44 7.78
C VAL A 188 -12.61 -13.44 8.85
N ASN A 189 -11.36 -13.59 9.33
CA ASN A 189 -10.79 -12.82 10.43
C ASN A 189 -9.44 -12.20 10.02
N TYR A 190 -9.19 -10.94 10.39
CA TYR A 190 -7.98 -10.21 10.00
C TYR A 190 -7.29 -9.56 11.19
N CYS A 191 -5.97 -9.74 11.25
CA CYS A 191 -5.13 -9.08 12.25
C CYS A 191 -4.96 -7.56 12.03
N SER A 192 -5.30 -7.07 10.83
CA SER A 192 -5.20 -5.64 10.48
C SER A 192 -6.08 -5.28 9.28
N ARG A 193 -6.35 -3.98 9.13
CA ARG A 193 -7.01 -3.42 7.94
C ARG A 193 -6.21 -3.66 6.65
N GLY A 194 -4.87 -3.72 6.75
CA GLY A 194 -4.00 -4.04 5.62
C GLY A 194 -4.20 -5.47 5.11
N CYS A 195 -4.26 -6.45 6.02
CA CYS A 195 -4.53 -7.84 5.66
C CYS A 195 -5.93 -8.02 5.05
N GLN A 196 -6.93 -7.32 5.58
CA GLN A 196 -8.27 -7.30 4.99
C GLN A 196 -8.24 -6.74 3.55
N ALA A 197 -7.57 -5.61 3.32
CA ALA A 197 -7.51 -4.98 1.99
C ALA A 197 -6.78 -5.87 0.96
N LEU A 198 -5.66 -6.47 1.36
CA LEU A 198 -4.90 -7.40 0.52
C LEU A 198 -5.74 -8.63 0.15
N ASP A 199 -6.42 -9.22 1.13
CA ASP A 199 -7.26 -10.39 0.91
C ASP A 199 -8.52 -10.08 0.08
N TRP A 200 -9.15 -8.92 0.33
CA TRP A 200 -10.28 -8.42 -0.46
C TRP A 200 -9.93 -8.31 -1.94
N LYS A 201 -8.77 -7.72 -2.25
CA LYS A 201 -8.30 -7.56 -3.63
C LYS A 201 -7.85 -8.88 -4.26
N ALA A 202 -7.31 -9.81 -3.47
CA ALA A 202 -6.81 -11.08 -3.96
C ALA A 202 -7.93 -12.09 -4.28
N ARG A 203 -8.89 -12.26 -3.37
CA ARG A 203 -9.93 -13.29 -3.52
C ARG A 203 -11.25 -12.99 -2.79
N HIS A 204 -11.19 -12.34 -1.63
CA HIS A 204 -12.36 -12.32 -0.74
C HIS A 204 -13.52 -11.49 -1.33
N LYS A 205 -13.27 -10.51 -2.19
CA LYS A 205 -14.33 -9.72 -2.85
C LYS A 205 -15.33 -10.58 -3.64
N VAL A 206 -14.89 -11.70 -4.23
CA VAL A 206 -15.77 -12.60 -5.01
C VAL A 206 -16.36 -13.73 -4.18
N GLU A 207 -15.74 -14.07 -3.05
CA GLU A 207 -16.18 -15.14 -2.14
C GLU A 207 -17.09 -14.63 -1.01
N CYS A 208 -17.14 -13.32 -0.77
CA CYS A 208 -17.85 -12.74 0.38
C CYS A 208 -19.37 -12.76 0.17
N VAL A 209 -20.08 -13.54 1.01
CA VAL A 209 -21.55 -13.63 1.02
C VAL A 209 -22.09 -13.17 2.38
N PRO A 210 -23.16 -12.35 2.44
CA PRO A 210 -23.75 -11.90 3.70
C PRO A 210 -24.18 -13.04 4.63
N MET A 211 -23.99 -12.84 5.94
CA MET A 211 -24.25 -13.86 6.97
C MET A 211 -25.74 -14.23 7.10
N ASP A 212 -26.66 -13.33 6.70
CA ASP A 212 -28.12 -13.54 6.83
C ASP A 212 -28.67 -14.63 5.88
N GLN A 213 -27.89 -15.05 4.89
CA GLN A 213 -28.29 -16.09 3.93
C GLN A 213 -28.08 -17.53 4.45
N TRP A 214 -27.63 -17.71 5.69
CA TRP A 214 -27.32 -19.01 6.32
C TRP A 214 -28.48 -19.59 7.16
N HIS A 215 -29.64 -18.92 7.27
CA HIS A 215 -30.82 -19.38 8.03
C HIS A 215 -31.69 -20.42 7.29
N GLY A 216 -31.07 -21.30 6.50
CA GLY A 216 -31.79 -22.32 5.72
C GLY A 216 -31.41 -23.76 6.02
N VAL A 217 -30.40 -24.01 6.85
CA VAL A 217 -29.94 -25.36 7.17
C VAL A 217 -29.48 -25.37 8.62
N LEU A 218 -30.39 -25.70 9.53
CA LEU A 218 -30.20 -26.31 10.87
C LEU A 218 -31.52 -26.12 11.65
N GLU A 219 -32.61 -26.70 11.14
CA GLU A 219 -33.69 -27.17 12.01
C GLU A 219 -33.40 -28.64 12.29
N ASP A 220 -32.83 -28.95 13.45
CA ASP A 220 -33.34 -29.97 14.37
C ASP A 220 -32.48 -30.04 15.65
N GLY A 221 -33.14 -30.08 16.80
CA GLY A 221 -32.58 -30.62 18.04
C GLY A 221 -32.18 -29.65 19.15
N GLY A 222 -33.18 -29.28 19.98
CA GLY A 222 -33.20 -29.21 21.47
C GLY A 222 -32.03 -28.56 22.25
N ASP A 223 -32.22 -27.91 23.39
CA ASP A 223 -33.32 -27.92 24.35
C ASP A 223 -33.14 -26.67 25.24
N MET A 224 -34.25 -26.09 25.65
CA MET A 224 -34.29 -24.97 26.59
C MET A 224 -34.11 -25.51 28.01
N VAL A 225 -33.21 -24.91 28.79
CA VAL A 225 -33.31 -24.96 30.25
C VAL A 225 -33.24 -23.53 30.77
N GLU A 226 -34.42 -22.97 31.02
CA GLU A 226 -34.61 -21.83 31.91
C GLU A 226 -34.31 -22.30 33.34
N MET A 227 -33.53 -21.53 34.09
CA MET A 227 -33.46 -21.63 35.55
C MET A 227 -33.75 -20.26 36.14
N GLU A 228 -34.87 -20.21 36.86
CA GLU A 228 -35.42 -19.04 37.57
C GLU A 228 -34.57 -18.62 38.78
N GLU A 229 -34.61 -17.30 38.99
CA GLU A 229 -34.66 -16.49 40.22
C GLU A 229 -33.89 -16.91 41.49
N GLY A 230 -33.14 -15.93 42.00
CA GLY A 230 -32.67 -15.86 43.38
C GLY A 230 -32.40 -14.40 43.75
N ASP A 231 -33.43 -13.72 44.24
CA ASP A 231 -33.33 -12.42 44.92
C ASP A 231 -32.50 -12.53 46.19
N GLU A 232 -31.57 -11.60 46.43
CA GLU A 232 -31.32 -11.16 47.81
C GLU A 232 -30.83 -9.70 47.86
N TYR A 233 -31.63 -8.93 48.58
CA TYR A 233 -31.58 -7.49 48.80
C TYR A 233 -30.92 -7.25 50.16
N VAL A 234 -29.83 -6.48 50.22
CA VAL A 234 -29.35 -5.92 51.50
C VAL A 234 -28.98 -4.46 51.31
N ASP A 235 -29.92 -3.59 51.71
CA ASP A 235 -29.75 -2.16 51.95
C ASP A 235 -28.77 -1.94 53.12
N ASN A 236 -27.84 -0.99 52.96
CA ASN A 236 -27.09 -0.39 54.07
C ASN A 236 -27.14 1.14 53.94
N ILE A 237 -28.03 1.75 54.74
CA ILE A 237 -28.00 3.13 55.23
C ILE A 237 -27.60 2.97 56.73
N VAL A 238 -26.79 3.76 57.44
CA VAL A 238 -26.55 5.21 57.53
C VAL A 238 -25.22 5.39 58.29
N GLU A 239 -24.43 6.41 57.95
CA GLU A 239 -24.06 7.51 58.86
C GLU A 239 -23.67 8.74 58.04
#